data_AF-A0A960NU64-F1
#
_entry.id   AF-A0A960NU64-F1
#
_cell.length_a   1.000
_cell.length_b   1.000
_cell.length_c   1.000
_cell.angle_alpha   90.00
_cell.angle_beta   90.00
_cell.angle_gamma   90.00
#
_symmetry.space_group_name_H-M   'P 1'
#
loop_
_entity.id
_entity.type
_entity.pdbx_description
1 polymer ?
#
loop_
_entity_poly.entity_id
_entity_poly.type
_entity_poly.pdbx_seq_one_letter_code
_entity_poly.pdbx_strand_id
1 'polypeptide(L)'
;TDVVGYHSGGDDAAYIAIDLGSADRAKRTIYHEYLHQMASVHDLNLPLWLNEGFAEFYSTFRMKKGEVILGDPIEEHVRFLRQVRAFNVRDLVAIREDSPAYNEGFRQGVFYAQSWALVHYLLCGKSARDNAAGLSRYMTMRRSAVLDGADTQRFEAAFGADYETIEKELTRYLRGGRYNRYTGVVDTGPLPVIPTFVPADPAVLDCALIELQWRAQQTPAAKFELLTLAEANPTRPEPHESLGAISWRENQWEEAVRHWRRAAELGSRNPWMQVQVVKRQITDFVTNQNLDYRLPDPLAAGLRDQLLRALEMNADYGDAYELLALTEAFAATPDIANVNRVQRQAGKIERPQRLLLALAILRWRVGDTATGLKILQALEQVPAVPPTVQTMALKLRYRLQN
;
A
#
# COMPACT_ATOMS: atom_id res chain seq x y z
N THR A 1 20.01 -4.52 -21.47
CA THR A 1 18.85 -3.78 -20.96
C THR A 1 19.38 -2.84 -19.91
N ASP A 2 19.43 -1.54 -20.18
CA ASP A 2 19.84 -0.55 -19.17
C ASP A 2 18.67 -0.38 -18.20
N VAL A 3 18.68 -1.17 -17.13
CA VAL A 3 17.70 -1.06 -16.05
C VAL A 3 18.05 0.18 -15.25
N VAL A 4 17.34 1.29 -15.51
CA VAL A 4 17.54 2.59 -14.82
C VAL A 4 17.11 2.53 -13.35
N GLY A 5 16.28 1.53 -13.00
CA GLY A 5 15.98 1.13 -11.63
C GLY A 5 15.08 -0.10 -11.61
N TYR A 6 14.93 -0.67 -10.42
CA TYR A 6 14.16 -1.88 -10.14
C TYR A 6 13.27 -1.64 -8.92
N HIS A 7 12.01 -2.05 -9.00
CA HIS A 7 11.10 -2.02 -7.88
C HIS A 7 10.56 -3.41 -7.56
N SER A 8 10.47 -3.71 -6.28
CA SER A 8 9.84 -4.92 -5.77
C SER A 8 9.06 -4.61 -4.51
N GLY A 9 7.75 -4.79 -4.55
CA GLY A 9 6.88 -4.72 -3.38
C GLY A 9 6.67 -6.08 -2.76
N GLY A 10 6.61 -6.13 -1.44
CA GLY A 10 6.07 -7.23 -0.64
C GLY A 10 5.20 -6.69 0.49
N ASP A 11 4.46 -7.57 1.15
CA ASP A 11 3.63 -7.21 2.32
C ASP A 11 4.45 -6.61 3.46
N ASP A 12 5.75 -6.91 3.49
CA ASP A 12 6.71 -6.60 4.55
C ASP A 12 7.62 -5.42 4.23
N ALA A 13 8.08 -5.31 2.99
CA ALA A 13 8.98 -4.26 2.53
C ALA A 13 8.84 -3.99 1.04
N ALA A 14 9.13 -2.74 0.64
CA ALA A 14 9.23 -2.33 -0.75
C ALA A 14 10.64 -1.82 -1.05
N TYR A 15 11.24 -2.36 -2.11
CA TYR A 15 12.60 -2.03 -2.55
C TYR A 15 12.54 -1.22 -3.83
N ILE A 16 13.27 -0.11 -3.86
CA ILE A 16 13.56 0.65 -5.07
C ILE A 16 15.08 0.72 -5.20
N ALA A 17 15.64 0.00 -6.17
CA ALA A 17 17.05 0.07 -6.53
C ALA A 17 17.21 0.98 -7.74
N ILE A 18 18.22 1.85 -7.74
CA ILE A 18 18.44 2.83 -8.81
C ILE A 18 19.92 2.97 -9.12
N ASP A 19 20.21 3.27 -10.39
CA ASP A 19 21.52 3.75 -10.79
C ASP A 19 21.61 5.27 -10.58
N LEU A 20 22.57 5.70 -9.78
CA LEU A 20 22.82 7.12 -9.48
C LEU A 20 23.63 7.84 -10.57
N GLY A 21 24.00 7.16 -11.66
CA GLY A 21 24.73 7.75 -12.79
C GLY A 21 24.07 8.98 -13.43
N SER A 22 22.76 9.17 -13.23
CA SER A 22 22.05 10.42 -13.55
C SER A 22 21.01 10.75 -12.48
N ALA A 23 21.27 11.77 -11.67
CA ALA A 23 20.40 12.17 -10.56
C ALA A 23 18.95 12.49 -10.99
N ASP A 24 18.75 13.11 -12.16
CA ASP A 24 17.41 13.44 -12.64
C ASP A 24 16.66 12.21 -13.15
N ARG A 25 17.34 11.27 -13.84
CA ARG A 25 16.72 10.00 -14.24
C ARG A 25 16.40 9.15 -13.01
N ALA A 26 17.31 9.07 -12.05
CA ALA A 26 17.11 8.37 -10.79
C ALA A 26 15.90 8.90 -10.02
N LYS A 27 15.73 10.22 -9.92
CA LYS A 27 14.54 10.82 -9.28
C LYS A 27 13.24 10.45 -9.99
N ARG A 28 13.21 10.52 -11.32
CA ARG A 28 12.02 10.15 -12.11
C ARG A 28 11.65 8.69 -11.84
N THR A 29 12.62 7.79 -11.85
CA THR A 29 12.41 6.38 -11.52
C THR A 29 11.91 6.20 -10.08
N ILE A 30 12.53 6.83 -9.08
CA ILE A 30 12.06 6.74 -7.69
C ILE A 30 10.60 7.16 -7.56
N TYR A 31 10.23 8.31 -8.12
CA TYR A 31 8.87 8.81 -8.01
C TYR A 31 7.87 7.93 -8.77
N HIS A 32 8.26 7.39 -9.93
CA HIS A 32 7.44 6.44 -10.68
C HIS A 32 7.14 5.18 -9.85
N GLU A 33 8.17 4.55 -9.29
CA GLU A 33 8.01 3.33 -8.49
C GLU A 33 7.29 3.58 -7.16
N TYR A 34 7.54 4.74 -6.53
CA TYR A 34 6.82 5.13 -5.32
C TYR A 34 5.32 5.27 -5.55
N LEU A 35 4.90 5.74 -6.74
CA LEU A 35 3.48 5.82 -7.09
C LEU A 35 2.83 4.45 -7.21
N HIS A 36 3.53 3.45 -7.78
CA HIS A 36 3.04 2.07 -7.77
C HIS A 36 2.90 1.54 -6.35
N GLN A 37 3.88 1.82 -5.47
CA GLN A 37 3.78 1.44 -4.07
C GLN A 37 2.57 2.08 -3.37
N MET A 38 2.32 3.37 -3.59
CA MET A 38 1.14 4.05 -3.05
C MET A 38 -0.16 3.43 -3.58
N ALA A 39 -0.23 3.13 -4.87
CA ALA A 39 -1.41 2.51 -5.48
C ALA A 39 -1.68 1.11 -4.91
N SER A 40 -0.62 0.33 -4.66
CA SER A 40 -0.67 -1.01 -4.06
C SER A 40 -1.15 -0.95 -2.60
N VAL A 41 -0.53 -0.11 -1.77
CA VAL A 41 -0.86 0.02 -0.33
C VAL A 41 -2.32 0.43 -0.11
N HIS A 42 -2.85 1.31 -0.98
CA HIS A 42 -4.24 1.76 -0.91
C HIS A 42 -5.22 0.88 -1.68
N ASP A 43 -4.78 -0.25 -2.26
CA ASP A 43 -5.59 -1.17 -3.05
C ASP A 43 -6.46 -0.44 -4.11
N LEU A 44 -5.83 0.49 -4.83
CA LEU A 44 -6.57 1.37 -5.75
C LEU A 44 -7.14 0.61 -6.95
N ASN A 45 -6.60 -0.60 -7.24
CA ASN A 45 -6.95 -1.45 -8.37
C ASN A 45 -7.06 -0.67 -9.68
N LEU A 46 -6.02 0.10 -9.99
CA LEU A 46 -5.95 0.92 -11.19
C LEU A 46 -5.85 0.03 -12.44
N PRO A 47 -6.52 0.35 -13.56
CA PRO A 47 -6.23 -0.31 -14.82
C PRO A 47 -4.80 0.05 -15.26
N LEU A 48 -4.13 -0.87 -15.96
CA LEU A 48 -2.69 -0.76 -16.26
C LEU A 48 -2.30 0.59 -16.89
N TRP A 49 -3.02 1.04 -17.92
CA TRP A 49 -2.76 2.33 -18.58
C TRP A 49 -2.81 3.53 -17.62
N LEU A 50 -3.68 3.48 -16.60
CA LEU A 50 -3.85 4.56 -15.65
C LEU A 50 -2.81 4.48 -14.54
N ASN A 51 -2.46 3.26 -14.11
CA ASN A 51 -1.37 3.03 -13.16
C ASN A 51 -0.05 3.59 -13.73
N GLU A 52 0.30 3.21 -14.97
CA GLU A 52 1.49 3.70 -15.65
C GLU A 52 1.41 5.19 -16.00
N GLY A 53 0.26 5.64 -16.48
CA GLY A 53 0.07 7.04 -16.82
C GLY A 53 0.20 7.97 -15.61
N PHE A 54 -0.29 7.55 -14.44
CA PHE A 54 -0.09 8.29 -13.19
C PHE A 54 1.37 8.21 -12.73
N ALA A 55 2.00 7.03 -12.76
CA ALA A 55 3.39 6.86 -12.38
C ALA A 55 4.30 7.80 -13.21
N GLU A 56 4.12 7.83 -14.54
CA GLU A 56 4.82 8.77 -15.42
C GLU A 56 4.44 10.24 -15.14
N PHE A 57 3.17 10.58 -14.96
CA PHE A 57 2.73 11.95 -14.69
C PHE A 57 3.35 12.52 -13.41
N TYR A 58 3.26 11.78 -12.30
CA TYR A 58 3.80 12.18 -11.00
C TYR A 58 5.31 11.98 -10.90
N SER A 59 5.94 11.19 -11.79
CA SER A 59 7.40 11.06 -11.84
C SER A 59 8.12 12.39 -12.10
N THR A 60 7.39 13.37 -12.63
CA THR A 60 7.87 14.73 -12.89
C THR A 60 7.70 15.69 -11.71
N PHE A 61 7.29 15.18 -10.55
CA PHE A 61 7.12 15.94 -9.31
C PHE A 61 8.36 16.79 -9.00
N ARG A 62 8.12 18.07 -8.69
CA ARG A 62 9.15 18.97 -8.14
C ARG A 62 8.57 19.79 -7.01
N MET A 63 9.38 19.99 -5.98
CA MET A 63 9.07 20.92 -4.90
C MET A 63 10.19 21.96 -4.80
N LYS A 64 9.83 23.24 -4.80
CA LYS A 64 10.77 24.36 -4.66
C LYS A 64 10.14 25.46 -3.83
N LYS A 65 10.77 25.79 -2.69
CA LYS A 65 10.33 26.89 -1.79
C LYS A 65 8.84 26.83 -1.40
N GLY A 66 8.32 25.63 -1.10
CA GLY A 66 6.91 25.41 -0.73
C GLY A 66 5.91 25.39 -1.90
N GLU A 67 6.39 25.63 -3.13
CA GLU A 67 5.60 25.41 -4.34
C GLU A 67 5.83 24.00 -4.86
N VAL A 68 4.73 23.30 -5.14
CA VAL A 68 4.69 21.98 -5.77
C VAL A 68 4.31 22.14 -7.23
N ILE A 69 5.05 21.43 -8.09
CA ILE A 69 4.81 21.33 -9.52
C ILE A 69 4.51 19.88 -9.86
N LEU A 70 3.40 19.65 -10.55
CA LEU A 70 2.98 18.31 -11.01
C LEU A 70 2.69 18.32 -12.51
N GLY A 71 3.05 17.23 -13.17
CA GLY A 71 2.73 17.03 -14.57
C GLY A 71 3.53 17.93 -15.49
N ASP A 72 4.83 18.09 -15.25
CA ASP A 72 5.70 18.65 -16.29
C ASP A 72 5.68 17.71 -17.51
N PRO A 73 5.76 18.26 -18.73
CA PRO A 73 5.81 17.42 -19.91
C PRO A 73 7.09 16.58 -19.95
N ILE A 74 6.94 15.31 -20.30
CA ILE A 74 8.09 14.43 -20.58
C ILE A 74 8.43 14.60 -22.06
N GLU A 75 9.41 15.44 -22.34
CA GLU A 75 9.80 15.81 -23.70
C GLU A 75 10.28 14.61 -24.53
N GLU A 76 10.85 13.59 -23.89
CA GLU A 76 11.17 12.30 -24.49
C GLU A 76 9.91 11.62 -25.03
N HIS A 77 8.85 11.51 -24.23
CA HIS A 77 7.59 10.91 -24.63
C HIS A 77 6.92 11.70 -25.74
N VAL A 78 6.92 13.04 -25.65
CA VAL A 78 6.37 13.90 -26.71
C VAL A 78 7.10 13.70 -28.03
N ARG A 79 8.44 13.71 -28.02
CA ARG A 79 9.24 13.50 -29.23
C ARG A 79 9.04 12.08 -29.78
N PHE A 80 9.00 11.09 -28.91
CA PHE A 80 8.81 9.69 -29.28
C PHE A 80 7.45 9.45 -29.93
N LEU A 81 6.36 9.92 -29.32
CA LEU A 81 4.99 9.79 -29.85
C LEU A 81 4.76 10.56 -31.16
N ARG A 82 5.61 11.53 -31.49
CA ARG A 82 5.56 12.21 -32.81
C ARG A 82 6.20 11.38 -33.93
N GLN A 83 7.03 10.41 -33.60
CA GLN A 83 7.80 9.60 -34.55
C GLN A 83 7.23 8.22 -34.77
N VAL A 84 6.42 7.72 -33.83
CA VAL A 84 5.91 6.35 -33.82
C VAL A 84 4.40 6.32 -34.06
N ARG A 85 3.89 5.17 -34.52
CA ARG A 85 2.46 4.92 -34.58
C ARG A 85 1.96 4.57 -33.18
N ALA A 86 1.16 5.47 -32.59
CA ALA A 86 0.45 5.23 -31.34
C ALA A 86 -0.63 4.15 -31.50
N PHE A 87 -1.00 3.51 -30.39
CA PHE A 87 -2.22 2.70 -30.31
C PHE A 87 -3.45 3.58 -30.50
N ASN A 88 -4.57 3.02 -30.97
CA ASN A 88 -5.84 3.72 -30.77
C ASN A 88 -6.20 3.70 -29.28
N VAL A 89 -6.99 4.66 -28.80
CA VAL A 89 -7.26 4.80 -27.36
C VAL A 89 -7.99 3.56 -26.82
N ARG A 90 -8.83 2.93 -27.62
CA ARG A 90 -9.56 1.71 -27.24
C ARG A 90 -8.63 0.55 -26.92
N ASP A 91 -7.62 0.32 -27.77
CA ASP A 91 -6.63 -0.73 -27.59
C ASP A 91 -5.72 -0.39 -26.40
N LEU A 92 -5.30 0.86 -26.26
CA LEU A 92 -4.47 1.31 -25.14
C LEU A 92 -5.10 0.96 -23.79
N VAL A 93 -6.39 1.29 -23.60
CA VAL A 93 -7.07 1.06 -22.32
C VAL A 93 -7.40 -0.41 -22.07
N ALA A 94 -7.34 -1.25 -23.11
CA ALA A 94 -7.59 -2.68 -23.04
C ALA A 94 -6.33 -3.51 -22.77
N ILE A 95 -5.13 -2.91 -22.86
CA ILE A 95 -3.85 -3.58 -22.57
C ILE A 95 -3.81 -4.03 -21.10
N ARG A 96 -3.34 -5.27 -20.90
CA ARG A 96 -3.16 -5.95 -19.61
C ARG A 96 -1.71 -6.40 -19.45
N GLU A 97 -1.34 -6.81 -18.24
CA GLU A 97 0.03 -7.24 -17.92
C GLU A 97 0.51 -8.43 -18.77
N ASP A 98 -0.39 -9.30 -19.20
CA ASP A 98 -0.11 -10.44 -20.07
C ASP A 98 -0.06 -10.08 -21.56
N SER A 99 -0.37 -8.83 -21.92
CA SER A 99 -0.44 -8.41 -23.32
C SER A 99 0.97 -8.29 -23.92
N PRO A 100 1.18 -8.72 -25.18
CA PRO A 100 2.46 -8.53 -25.88
C PRO A 100 2.90 -7.06 -25.93
N ALA A 101 1.94 -6.13 -26.03
CA ALA A 101 2.20 -4.70 -26.04
C ALA A 101 2.91 -4.19 -24.77
N TYR A 102 2.75 -4.87 -23.63
CA TYR A 102 3.39 -4.52 -22.36
C TYR A 102 4.73 -5.24 -22.14
N ASN A 103 4.93 -6.40 -22.76
CA ASN A 103 6.10 -7.25 -22.54
C ASN A 103 7.18 -7.15 -23.64
N GLU A 104 6.90 -6.43 -24.74
CA GLU A 104 7.78 -6.38 -25.92
C GLU A 104 8.40 -5.00 -26.15
N GLY A 105 9.65 -4.82 -25.68
CA GLY A 105 10.62 -3.78 -26.09
C GLY A 105 10.02 -2.46 -26.60
N PHE A 106 9.98 -2.28 -27.92
CA PHE A 106 9.51 -1.03 -28.54
C PHE A 106 8.04 -0.72 -28.23
N ARG A 107 7.16 -1.72 -28.25
CA ARG A 107 5.71 -1.53 -28.00
C ARG A 107 5.45 -1.12 -26.55
N GLN A 108 6.24 -1.65 -25.63
CA GLN A 108 6.21 -1.26 -24.22
C GLN A 108 6.56 0.24 -24.07
N GLY A 109 7.57 0.72 -24.78
CA GLY A 109 7.89 2.16 -24.83
C GLY A 109 6.72 3.01 -25.35
N VAL A 110 6.01 2.56 -26.38
CA VAL A 110 4.81 3.26 -26.89
C VAL A 110 3.71 3.26 -25.84
N PHE A 111 3.51 2.15 -25.14
CA PHE A 111 2.51 2.01 -24.10
C PHE A 111 2.74 3.00 -22.94
N TYR A 112 3.95 3.07 -22.38
CA TYR A 112 4.28 4.01 -21.30
C TYR A 112 4.09 5.46 -21.75
N ALA A 113 4.66 5.83 -22.90
CA ALA A 113 4.56 7.19 -23.42
C ALA A 113 3.11 7.60 -23.69
N GLN A 114 2.29 6.70 -24.25
CA GLN A 114 0.91 7.02 -24.57
C GLN A 114 -0.01 7.00 -23.34
N SER A 115 0.27 6.16 -22.35
CA SER A 115 -0.41 6.16 -21.05
C SER A 115 -0.17 7.48 -20.31
N TRP A 116 1.08 7.97 -20.30
CA TRP A 116 1.41 9.31 -19.83
C TRP A 116 0.61 10.38 -20.59
N ALA A 117 0.60 10.33 -21.93
CA ALA A 117 -0.07 11.33 -22.76
C ALA A 117 -1.57 11.40 -22.48
N LEU A 118 -2.24 10.26 -22.30
CA LEU A 118 -3.67 10.20 -21.98
C LEU A 118 -3.94 10.80 -20.59
N VAL A 119 -3.20 10.39 -19.55
CA VAL A 119 -3.36 10.98 -18.20
C VAL A 119 -3.06 12.48 -18.21
N HIS A 120 -2.00 12.90 -18.88
CA HIS A 120 -1.63 14.30 -18.99
C HIS A 120 -2.71 15.12 -19.75
N TYR A 121 -3.30 14.56 -20.80
CA TYR A 121 -4.47 15.16 -21.46
C TYR A 121 -5.68 15.29 -20.52
N LEU A 122 -5.99 14.23 -19.77
CA LEU A 122 -7.15 14.20 -18.87
C LEU A 122 -6.99 15.20 -17.72
N LEU A 123 -5.79 15.38 -17.19
CA LEU A 123 -5.54 16.25 -16.06
C LEU A 123 -5.12 17.68 -16.46
N CYS A 124 -4.35 17.86 -17.52
CA CYS A 124 -3.78 19.17 -17.88
C CYS A 124 -4.38 19.76 -19.17
N GLY A 125 -5.22 19.01 -19.88
CA GLY A 125 -5.87 19.44 -21.11
C GLY A 125 -6.88 20.57 -20.89
N LYS A 126 -7.42 21.08 -22.01
CA LYS A 126 -8.38 22.21 -21.99
C LYS A 126 -9.63 21.91 -21.14
N SER A 127 -10.07 20.66 -21.11
CA SER A 127 -11.25 20.17 -20.37
C SER A 127 -10.88 19.45 -19.08
N ALA A 128 -9.72 19.76 -18.48
CA ALA A 128 -9.15 19.09 -17.31
C ALA A 128 -10.16 18.84 -16.17
N ARG A 129 -11.00 19.83 -15.85
CA ARG A 129 -11.98 19.71 -14.77
C ARG A 129 -13.03 18.63 -15.05
N ASP A 130 -13.58 18.60 -16.25
CA ASP A 130 -14.61 17.65 -16.65
C ASP A 130 -14.02 16.25 -16.84
N ASN A 131 -12.81 16.18 -17.40
CA ASN A 131 -12.05 14.95 -17.56
C ASN A 131 -11.66 14.32 -16.20
N ALA A 132 -11.23 15.11 -15.22
CA ALA A 132 -10.96 14.62 -13.86
C ALA A 132 -12.23 14.08 -13.18
N ALA A 133 -13.38 14.73 -13.38
CA ALA A 133 -14.67 14.21 -12.92
C ALA A 133 -15.05 12.90 -13.66
N GLY A 134 -14.75 12.79 -14.94
CA GLY A 134 -14.90 11.57 -15.73
C GLY A 134 -14.04 10.42 -15.21
N LEU A 135 -12.78 10.71 -14.87
CA LEU A 135 -11.87 9.72 -14.30
C LEU A 135 -12.37 9.21 -12.93
N SER A 136 -12.90 10.10 -12.09
CA SER A 136 -13.54 9.71 -10.84
C SER A 136 -14.74 8.79 -11.07
N ARG A 137 -15.65 9.13 -12.00
CA ARG A 137 -16.78 8.27 -12.39
C ARG A 137 -16.32 6.91 -12.92
N TYR A 138 -15.30 6.90 -13.78
CA TYR A 138 -14.72 5.68 -14.35
C TYR A 138 -14.22 4.74 -13.25
N MET A 139 -13.49 5.27 -12.27
CA MET A 139 -13.00 4.48 -11.14
C MET A 139 -14.14 3.97 -10.23
N THR A 140 -15.18 4.78 -9.99
CA THR A 140 -16.36 4.33 -9.25
C THR A 140 -17.09 3.20 -9.99
N MET A 141 -17.27 3.31 -11.31
CA MET A 141 -17.90 2.27 -12.12
C MET A 141 -17.10 0.96 -12.11
N ARG A 142 -15.76 1.02 -12.17
CA ARG A 142 -14.89 -0.17 -12.11
C ARG A 142 -14.94 -0.90 -10.77
N ARG A 143 -15.19 -0.19 -9.68
CA ARG A 143 -15.35 -0.78 -8.34
C ARG A 143 -16.74 -1.39 -8.12
N SER A 144 -17.73 -1.04 -8.95
CA SER A 144 -19.08 -1.57 -8.82
C SER A 144 -19.20 -2.93 -9.51
N ALA A 145 -19.62 -3.95 -8.76
CA ALA A 145 -19.93 -5.28 -9.28
C ALA A 145 -21.19 -5.31 -10.17
N VAL A 146 -21.91 -4.19 -10.31
CA VAL A 146 -23.23 -4.10 -10.95
C VAL A 146 -23.15 -4.02 -12.48
N LEU A 147 -21.99 -3.67 -13.04
CA LEU A 147 -21.84 -3.61 -14.50
C LEU A 147 -21.12 -4.86 -14.99
N ASP A 148 -21.86 -5.81 -15.54
CA ASP A 148 -21.34 -6.91 -16.37
C ASP A 148 -20.75 -6.44 -17.72
N GLY A 149 -20.61 -5.12 -17.91
CA GLY A 149 -20.06 -4.50 -19.12
C GLY A 149 -18.53 -4.52 -19.14
N ALA A 150 -17.96 -4.84 -20.31
CA ALA A 150 -16.53 -4.70 -20.57
C ALA A 150 -16.05 -3.27 -20.25
N ASP A 151 -14.84 -3.12 -19.69
CA ASP A 151 -14.22 -1.84 -19.28
C ASP A 151 -14.32 -0.76 -20.37
N THR A 152 -14.41 -1.17 -21.63
CA THR A 152 -14.65 -0.33 -22.81
C THR A 152 -15.90 0.54 -22.70
N GLN A 153 -17.04 -0.02 -22.29
CA GLN A 153 -18.30 0.73 -22.19
C GLN A 153 -18.30 1.67 -20.98
N ARG A 154 -17.61 1.29 -19.90
CA ARG A 154 -17.48 2.12 -18.69
C ARG A 154 -16.69 3.39 -18.97
N PHE A 155 -15.67 3.30 -19.83
CA PHE A 155 -14.87 4.46 -20.22
C PHE A 155 -15.73 5.50 -20.95
N GLU A 156 -16.41 5.11 -22.02
CA GLU A 156 -17.23 6.04 -22.81
C GLU A 156 -18.34 6.66 -21.97
N ALA A 157 -19.02 5.86 -21.13
CA ALA A 157 -20.04 6.34 -20.21
C ALA A 157 -19.48 7.33 -19.17
N ALA A 158 -18.27 7.09 -18.66
CA ALA A 158 -17.65 7.93 -17.65
C ALA A 158 -17.19 9.29 -18.22
N PHE A 159 -16.61 9.29 -19.43
CA PHE A 159 -16.11 10.51 -20.09
C PHE A 159 -17.17 11.23 -20.93
N GLY A 160 -18.29 10.59 -21.26
CA GLY A 160 -19.36 11.18 -22.08
C GLY A 160 -18.95 11.37 -23.54
N ALA A 161 -17.95 10.61 -24.02
CA ALA A 161 -17.40 10.68 -25.36
C ALA A 161 -16.94 9.28 -25.80
N ASP A 162 -17.04 9.00 -27.10
CA ASP A 162 -16.51 7.76 -27.68
C ASP A 162 -14.97 7.78 -27.76
N TYR A 163 -14.38 6.60 -27.98
CA TYR A 163 -12.93 6.46 -28.11
C TYR A 163 -12.31 7.30 -29.22
N GLU A 164 -12.97 7.39 -30.37
CA GLU A 164 -12.46 8.13 -31.53
C GLU A 164 -12.41 9.63 -31.26
N THR A 165 -13.38 10.16 -30.52
CA THR A 165 -13.42 11.56 -30.09
C THR A 165 -12.24 11.85 -29.16
N ILE A 166 -12.06 11.03 -28.12
CA ILE A 166 -10.94 11.18 -27.18
C ILE A 166 -9.60 11.04 -27.91
N GLU A 167 -9.48 10.13 -28.87
CA GLU A 167 -8.26 9.94 -29.67
C GLU A 167 -7.92 11.17 -30.54
N LYS A 168 -8.93 11.76 -31.20
CA LYS A 168 -8.76 12.99 -31.98
C LYS A 168 -8.34 14.16 -31.07
N GLU A 169 -8.92 14.25 -29.87
CA GLU A 169 -8.58 15.27 -28.88
C GLU A 169 -7.16 15.10 -28.34
N LEU A 170 -6.77 13.88 -27.98
CA LEU A 170 -5.42 13.55 -27.54
C LEU A 170 -4.37 13.83 -28.64
N THR A 171 -4.69 13.47 -29.88
CA THR A 171 -3.82 13.76 -31.03
C THR A 171 -3.64 15.27 -31.22
N ARG A 172 -4.73 16.05 -31.10
CA ARG A 172 -4.67 17.52 -31.15
C ARG A 172 -3.85 18.09 -29.99
N TYR A 173 -4.02 17.55 -28.79
CA TYR A 173 -3.29 17.93 -27.60
C TYR A 173 -1.77 17.79 -27.79
N LEU A 174 -1.30 16.62 -28.25
CA LEU A 174 0.11 16.35 -28.52
C LEU A 174 0.71 17.19 -29.66
N ARG A 175 -0.10 17.53 -30.67
CA ARG A 175 0.32 18.42 -31.77
C ARG A 175 0.37 19.89 -31.35
N GLY A 176 -0.43 20.29 -30.36
CA GLY A 176 -0.51 21.68 -29.90
C GLY A 176 0.78 22.23 -29.28
N GLY A 177 1.68 21.35 -28.80
CA GLY A 177 3.02 21.72 -28.32
C GLY A 177 3.05 22.62 -27.09
N ARG A 178 1.91 22.80 -26.41
CA ARG A 178 1.77 23.53 -25.16
C ARG A 178 1.12 22.61 -24.14
N TYR A 179 1.86 22.28 -23.09
CA TYR A 179 1.45 21.35 -22.05
C TYR A 179 1.36 22.10 -20.73
N ASN A 180 0.15 22.16 -20.17
CA ASN A 180 -0.05 22.76 -18.87
C ASN A 180 0.52 21.85 -17.77
N ARG A 181 0.79 22.44 -16.62
CA ARG A 181 1.22 21.77 -15.40
C ARG A 181 0.40 22.31 -14.24
N TYR A 182 0.30 21.54 -13.17
CA TYR A 182 -0.24 22.05 -11.92
C TYR A 182 0.86 22.73 -11.13
N THR A 183 0.54 23.90 -10.58
CA THR A 183 1.34 24.62 -9.60
C THR A 183 0.45 24.89 -8.40
N GLY A 184 0.98 24.70 -7.21
CA GLY A 184 0.24 24.92 -5.97
C GLY A 184 1.17 25.12 -4.80
N VAL A 185 0.72 25.90 -3.82
CA VAL A 185 1.41 25.98 -2.53
C VAL A 185 0.91 24.82 -1.68
N VAL A 186 1.83 24.00 -1.19
CA VAL A 186 1.52 22.94 -0.25
C VAL A 186 2.21 23.30 1.06
N ASP A 187 1.42 23.51 2.11
CA ASP A 187 1.95 23.53 3.47
C ASP A 187 2.22 22.09 3.89
N THR A 188 3.47 21.66 3.76
CA THR A 188 3.90 20.34 4.22
C THR A 188 4.04 20.29 5.75
N GLY A 189 3.90 21.42 6.44
CA GLY A 189 4.43 21.59 7.78
C GLY A 189 5.95 21.32 7.81
N PRO A 190 6.56 21.19 9.01
CA PRO A 190 7.90 20.65 9.13
C PRO A 190 7.90 19.20 8.63
N LEU A 191 8.70 18.90 7.59
CA LEU A 191 8.96 17.51 7.21
C LEU A 191 9.52 16.78 8.44
N PRO A 192 8.86 15.71 8.92
CA PRO A 192 9.17 15.13 10.22
C PRO A 192 10.57 14.49 10.27
N VAL A 193 11.14 14.14 9.11
CA VAL A 193 12.44 13.50 8.99
C VAL A 193 13.20 14.10 7.81
N ILE A 194 14.31 14.78 8.09
CA ILE A 194 15.34 15.06 7.07
C ILE A 194 16.29 13.86 7.12
N PRO A 195 16.38 13.04 6.06
CA PRO A 195 17.23 11.86 6.08
C PRO A 195 18.70 12.26 6.19
N THR A 196 19.40 11.63 7.14
CA THR A 196 20.86 11.72 7.25
C THR A 196 21.49 10.54 6.55
N PHE A 197 22.36 10.81 5.58
CA PHE A 197 23.11 9.78 4.87
C PHE A 197 24.39 9.46 5.65
N VAL A 198 24.56 8.20 6.02
CA VAL A 198 25.78 7.67 6.63
C VAL A 198 26.24 6.47 5.81
N PRO A 199 27.55 6.17 5.75
CA PRO A 199 28.02 4.91 5.21
C PRO A 199 27.30 3.74 5.88
N ALA A 200 26.76 2.81 5.09
CA ALA A 200 26.12 1.62 5.62
C ALA A 200 27.16 0.73 6.29
N ASP A 201 26.78 0.10 7.40
CA ASP A 201 27.55 -0.99 7.99
C ASP A 201 27.66 -2.15 6.99
N PRO A 202 28.83 -2.79 6.82
CA PRO A 202 29.00 -3.86 5.84
C PRO A 202 27.97 -4.99 5.98
N ALA A 203 27.64 -5.40 7.21
CA ALA A 203 26.66 -6.47 7.43
C ALA A 203 25.24 -6.05 7.01
N VAL A 204 24.89 -4.77 7.22
CA VAL A 204 23.60 -4.21 6.79
C VAL A 204 23.54 -4.13 5.26
N LEU A 205 24.64 -3.72 4.62
CA LEU A 205 24.75 -3.67 3.17
C LEU A 205 24.62 -5.07 2.56
N ASP A 206 25.36 -6.05 3.07
CA ASP A 206 25.31 -7.43 2.61
C ASP A 206 23.90 -8.01 2.76
N CYS A 207 23.26 -7.80 3.91
CA CYS A 207 21.87 -8.22 4.15
C CYS A 207 20.91 -7.61 3.12
N ALA A 208 21.03 -6.30 2.86
CA ALA A 208 20.18 -5.60 1.90
C ALA A 208 20.39 -6.09 0.46
N LEU A 209 21.63 -6.44 0.07
CA LEU A 209 21.94 -6.99 -1.25
C LEU A 209 21.39 -8.41 -1.42
N ILE A 210 21.55 -9.28 -0.41
CA ILE A 210 21.00 -10.63 -0.42
C ILE A 210 19.47 -10.58 -0.53
N GLU A 211 18.83 -9.69 0.24
CA GLU A 211 17.39 -9.50 0.19
C GLU A 211 16.90 -8.96 -1.16
N LEU A 212 17.61 -7.99 -1.73
CA LEU A 212 17.32 -7.48 -3.07
C LEU A 212 17.42 -8.60 -4.12
N GLN A 213 18.46 -9.43 -4.04
CA GLN A 213 18.64 -10.58 -4.94
C GLN A 213 17.51 -11.59 -4.79
N TRP A 214 17.13 -11.94 -3.55
CA TRP A 214 16.01 -12.82 -3.27
C TRP A 214 14.70 -12.27 -3.84
N ARG A 215 14.40 -10.98 -3.64
CA ARG A 215 13.17 -10.37 -4.16
C ARG A 215 13.16 -10.27 -5.68
N ALA A 216 14.32 -10.01 -6.29
CA ALA A 216 14.47 -9.90 -7.73
C ALA A 216 14.40 -11.25 -8.46
N GLN A 217 14.96 -12.31 -7.88
CA GLN A 217 15.19 -13.58 -8.58
C GLN A 217 14.59 -14.80 -7.89
N GLN A 218 14.01 -14.62 -6.69
CA GLN A 218 13.49 -15.70 -5.84
C GLN A 218 14.54 -16.81 -5.61
N THR A 219 15.80 -16.43 -5.41
CA THR A 219 16.90 -17.39 -5.29
C THR A 219 16.81 -18.16 -3.96
N PRO A 220 16.80 -19.50 -3.99
CA PRO A 220 16.87 -20.30 -2.76
C PRO A 220 18.16 -20.10 -1.95
N ALA A 221 19.24 -19.65 -2.62
CA ALA A 221 20.54 -19.40 -2.01
C ALA A 221 20.51 -18.29 -0.94
N ALA A 222 19.60 -17.32 -1.07
CA ALA A 222 19.52 -16.19 -0.16
C ALA A 222 19.32 -16.60 1.30
N LYS A 223 18.53 -17.65 1.56
CA LYS A 223 18.34 -18.18 2.91
C LYS A 223 19.66 -18.70 3.51
N PHE A 224 20.47 -19.41 2.72
CA PHE A 224 21.78 -19.91 3.16
C PHE A 224 22.79 -18.77 3.38
N GLU A 225 22.80 -17.78 2.50
CA GLU A 225 23.66 -16.60 2.62
C GLU A 225 23.32 -15.79 3.87
N LEU A 226 22.02 -15.59 4.16
CA LEU A 226 21.57 -14.91 5.38
C LEU A 226 21.89 -15.69 6.65
N LEU A 227 21.79 -17.04 6.64
CA LEU A 227 22.21 -17.87 7.77
C LEU A 227 23.71 -17.70 8.04
N THR A 228 24.53 -17.75 6.99
CA THR A 228 25.98 -17.51 7.08
C THR A 228 26.29 -16.10 7.62
N LEU A 229 25.55 -15.09 7.15
CA LEU A 229 25.69 -13.71 7.61
C LEU A 229 25.30 -13.56 9.08
N ALA A 230 24.23 -14.24 9.53
CA ALA A 230 23.79 -14.26 10.92
C ALA A 230 24.82 -14.92 11.85
N GLU A 231 25.46 -16.02 11.41
CA GLU A 231 26.53 -16.68 12.15
C GLU A 231 27.77 -15.79 12.29
N ALA A 232 28.15 -15.09 11.22
CA ALA A 232 29.27 -14.15 11.23
C ALA A 232 28.98 -12.89 12.06
N ASN A 233 27.70 -12.52 12.22
CA ASN A 233 27.27 -11.30 12.89
C ASN A 233 26.17 -11.58 13.95
N PRO A 234 26.49 -12.29 15.04
CA PRO A 234 25.49 -12.87 15.96
C PRO A 234 24.68 -11.84 16.78
N THR A 235 25.09 -10.57 16.76
CA THR A 235 24.40 -9.47 17.44
C THR A 235 23.52 -8.63 16.51
N ARG A 236 23.51 -8.93 15.20
CA ARG A 236 22.76 -8.16 14.19
C ARG A 236 21.33 -8.66 14.05
N PRO A 237 20.30 -7.81 14.22
CA PRO A 237 18.92 -8.22 14.00
C PRO A 237 18.59 -8.46 12.52
N GLU A 238 19.23 -7.74 11.59
CA GLU A 238 18.84 -7.64 10.18
C GLU A 238 18.75 -9.01 9.47
N PRO A 239 19.74 -9.92 9.60
CA PRO A 239 19.64 -11.24 8.97
C PRO A 239 18.42 -12.04 9.46
N HIS A 240 18.07 -11.90 10.74
CA HIS A 240 16.89 -12.55 11.31
C HIS A 240 15.58 -11.89 10.88
N GLU A 241 15.57 -10.60 10.50
CA GLU A 241 14.41 -9.97 9.87
C GLU A 241 14.13 -10.61 8.51
N SER A 242 15.15 -10.64 7.64
CA SER A 242 15.04 -11.16 6.28
C SER A 242 14.78 -12.66 6.25
N LEU A 243 15.42 -13.45 7.12
CA LEU A 243 15.13 -14.89 7.25
C LEU A 243 13.66 -15.15 7.64
N GLY A 244 13.12 -14.33 8.55
CA GLY A 244 11.72 -14.44 8.92
C GLY A 244 10.77 -14.08 7.78
N ALA A 245 11.12 -13.06 6.98
CA ALA A 245 10.37 -12.68 5.78
C ALA A 245 10.39 -13.78 4.70
N ILE A 246 11.55 -14.40 4.46
CA ILE A 246 11.68 -15.55 3.55
C ILE A 246 10.78 -16.69 4.02
N SER A 247 10.93 -17.12 5.27
CA SER A 247 10.12 -18.20 5.83
C SER A 247 8.62 -17.89 5.81
N TRP A 248 8.23 -16.62 6.03
CA TRP A 248 6.85 -16.19 5.93
C TRP A 248 6.30 -16.38 4.51
N ARG A 249 7.05 -15.95 3.48
CA ARG A 249 6.67 -16.12 2.08
C ARG A 249 6.61 -17.60 1.66
N GLU A 250 7.44 -18.44 2.26
CA GLU A 250 7.46 -19.89 2.05
C GLU A 250 6.37 -20.65 2.85
N ASN A 251 5.50 -19.95 3.58
CA ASN A 251 4.49 -20.51 4.48
C ASN A 251 5.08 -21.33 5.67
N GLN A 252 6.35 -21.13 6.00
CA GLN A 252 7.04 -21.73 7.15
C GLN A 252 6.83 -20.85 8.39
N TRP A 253 5.58 -20.78 8.86
CA TRP A 253 5.17 -19.81 9.88
C TRP A 253 5.94 -19.91 11.21
N GLU A 254 6.20 -21.13 11.68
CA GLU A 254 6.92 -21.34 12.95
C GLU A 254 8.36 -20.85 12.86
N GLU A 255 9.00 -21.06 11.71
CA GLU A 255 10.35 -20.59 11.44
C GLU A 255 10.38 -19.06 11.34
N ALA A 256 9.42 -18.48 10.63
CA ALA A 256 9.27 -17.03 10.53
C ALA A 256 9.18 -16.36 11.91
N VAL A 257 8.28 -16.86 12.77
CA VAL A 257 8.10 -16.36 14.13
C VAL A 257 9.36 -16.52 14.97
N ARG A 258 10.09 -17.64 14.83
CA ARG A 258 11.36 -17.86 15.54
C ARG A 258 12.42 -16.84 15.14
N HIS A 259 12.59 -16.59 13.84
CA HIS A 259 13.55 -15.59 13.37
C HIS A 259 13.16 -14.17 13.80
N TRP A 260 11.89 -13.77 13.66
CA TRP A 260 11.47 -12.43 14.07
C TRP A 260 11.51 -12.20 15.58
N ARG A 261 11.26 -13.23 16.41
CA ARG A 261 11.52 -13.14 17.86
C ARG A 261 12.99 -12.90 18.14
N ARG A 262 13.88 -13.62 17.45
CA ARG A 262 15.32 -13.42 17.58
C ARG A 262 15.75 -12.02 17.14
N ALA A 263 15.21 -11.50 16.04
CA ALA A 263 15.45 -10.13 15.61
C ALA A 263 15.00 -9.11 16.67
N ALA A 264 13.83 -9.31 17.30
CA ALA A 264 13.35 -8.47 18.38
C ALA A 264 14.25 -8.51 19.62
N GLU A 265 14.74 -9.69 20.03
CA GLU A 265 15.73 -9.85 21.11
C GLU A 265 17.05 -9.11 20.81
N LEU A 266 17.44 -9.05 19.55
CA LEU A 266 18.63 -8.35 19.06
C LEU A 266 18.41 -6.84 18.86
N GLY A 267 17.22 -6.31 19.20
CA GLY A 267 16.95 -4.88 19.18
C GLY A 267 16.43 -4.34 17.85
N SER A 268 15.87 -5.20 16.99
CA SER A 268 15.15 -4.76 15.78
C SER A 268 14.15 -3.65 16.08
N ARG A 269 14.07 -2.66 15.17
CA ARG A 269 13.12 -1.55 15.22
C ARG A 269 12.02 -1.64 14.17
N ASN A 270 11.80 -2.82 13.61
CA ASN A 270 10.80 -3.04 12.58
C ASN A 270 9.44 -3.43 13.21
N PRO A 271 8.46 -2.51 13.28
CA PRO A 271 7.18 -2.77 13.95
C PRO A 271 6.31 -3.77 13.20
N TRP A 272 6.50 -3.92 11.88
CA TRP A 272 5.66 -4.78 11.05
C TRP A 272 5.78 -6.24 11.49
N MET A 273 7.01 -6.73 11.73
CA MET A 273 7.23 -8.12 12.15
C MET A 273 6.57 -8.43 13.49
N GLN A 274 6.66 -7.50 14.46
CA GLN A 274 6.01 -7.67 15.77
C GLN A 274 4.49 -7.78 15.61
N VAL A 275 3.92 -6.93 14.76
CA VAL A 275 2.49 -6.95 14.46
C VAL A 275 2.07 -8.23 13.74
N GLN A 276 2.86 -8.76 12.80
CA GLN A 276 2.53 -10.03 12.14
C GLN A 276 2.57 -11.23 13.08
N VAL A 277 3.56 -11.29 13.99
CA VAL A 277 3.63 -12.35 15.03
C VAL A 277 2.36 -12.33 15.87
N VAL A 278 1.96 -11.16 16.37
CA VAL A 278 0.73 -10.99 17.17
C VAL A 278 -0.51 -11.35 16.37
N LYS A 279 -0.62 -10.86 15.13
CA LYS A 279 -1.74 -11.14 14.23
C LYS A 279 -1.91 -12.63 14.04
N ARG A 280 -0.82 -13.38 13.83
CA ARG A 280 -0.87 -14.85 13.70
C ARG A 280 -1.36 -15.52 14.97
N GLN A 281 -0.82 -15.13 16.12
CA GLN A 281 -1.22 -15.67 17.43
C GLN A 281 -2.70 -15.39 17.74
N ILE A 282 -3.22 -14.22 17.37
CA ILE A 282 -4.62 -13.84 17.61
C ILE A 282 -5.58 -14.47 16.59
N THR A 283 -5.14 -14.67 15.33
CA THR A 283 -5.99 -15.12 14.22
C THR A 283 -6.69 -16.42 14.56
N ASP A 284 -6.00 -17.40 15.13
CA ASP A 284 -6.58 -18.72 15.45
C ASP A 284 -7.74 -18.63 16.46
N PHE A 285 -7.80 -17.58 17.29
CA PHE A 285 -8.89 -17.37 18.24
C PHE A 285 -10.05 -16.58 17.65
N VAL A 286 -9.75 -15.55 16.85
CA VAL A 286 -10.77 -14.69 16.22
C VAL A 286 -11.52 -15.44 15.13
N THR A 287 -10.86 -16.33 14.38
CA THR A 287 -11.48 -17.14 13.31
C THR A 287 -12.54 -18.11 13.83
N ASN A 288 -12.44 -18.55 15.09
CA ASN A 288 -13.46 -19.39 15.74
C ASN A 288 -14.75 -18.63 16.08
N GLN A 289 -14.77 -17.29 15.94
CA GLN A 289 -15.93 -16.41 16.10
C GLN A 289 -16.71 -16.65 17.40
N ASN A 290 -15.99 -17.00 18.48
CA ASN A 290 -16.55 -17.26 19.80
C ASN A 290 -16.38 -16.02 20.70
N LEU A 291 -17.48 -15.28 20.93
CA LEU A 291 -17.50 -14.09 21.78
C LEU A 291 -17.20 -14.39 23.26
N ASP A 292 -17.43 -15.63 23.69
CA ASP A 292 -17.27 -16.07 25.07
C ASP A 292 -15.84 -16.52 25.37
N TYR A 293 -14.99 -16.70 24.35
CA TYR A 293 -13.58 -17.02 24.52
C TYR A 293 -12.84 -15.95 25.36
N ARG A 294 -11.85 -16.39 26.13
CA ARG A 294 -10.91 -15.51 26.84
C ARG A 294 -9.47 -15.97 26.59
N LEU A 295 -8.61 -14.99 26.30
CA LEU A 295 -7.17 -15.19 26.23
C LEU A 295 -6.64 -15.49 27.63
N PRO A 296 -5.77 -16.50 27.80
CA PRO A 296 -5.00 -16.69 29.02
C PRO A 296 -4.18 -15.44 29.37
N ASP A 297 -4.10 -15.07 30.65
CA ASP A 297 -3.40 -13.84 31.08
C ASP A 297 -1.93 -13.76 30.61
N PRO A 298 -1.12 -14.83 30.66
CA PRO A 298 0.26 -14.77 30.16
C PRO A 298 0.32 -14.47 28.66
N LEU A 299 -0.64 -14.99 27.88
CA LEU A 299 -0.73 -14.72 26.46
C LEU A 299 -1.15 -13.27 26.22
N ALA A 300 -2.21 -12.80 26.87
CA ALA A 300 -2.65 -11.41 26.75
C ALA A 300 -1.54 -10.41 27.11
N ALA A 301 -0.78 -10.68 28.18
CA ALA A 301 0.37 -9.88 28.58
C ALA A 301 1.47 -9.84 27.50
N GLY A 302 1.83 -10.98 26.92
CA GLY A 302 2.82 -11.06 25.84
C GLY A 302 2.39 -10.32 24.57
N LEU A 303 1.11 -10.42 24.18
CA LEU A 303 0.57 -9.71 23.02
C LEU A 303 0.58 -8.19 23.25
N ARG A 304 0.18 -7.72 24.45
CA ARG A 304 0.24 -6.29 24.83
C ARG A 304 1.66 -5.75 24.69
N ASP A 305 2.63 -6.43 25.28
CA ASP A 305 4.03 -6.01 25.29
C ASP A 305 4.59 -5.84 23.86
N GLN A 306 4.32 -6.79 22.96
CA GLN A 306 4.73 -6.69 21.54
C GLN A 306 4.03 -5.53 20.82
N LEU A 307 2.72 -5.36 21.01
CA LEU A 307 1.98 -4.29 20.35
C LEU A 307 2.37 -2.90 20.85
N LEU A 308 2.65 -2.77 22.15
CA LEU A 308 3.11 -1.51 22.73
C LEU A 308 4.50 -1.14 22.22
N ARG A 309 5.43 -2.11 22.09
CA ARG A 309 6.73 -1.88 21.45
C ARG A 309 6.59 -1.46 19.98
N ALA A 310 5.68 -2.08 19.23
CA ALA A 310 5.40 -1.66 17.86
C ALA A 310 4.90 -0.20 17.81
N LEU A 311 4.06 0.21 18.75
CA LEU A 311 3.57 1.59 18.88
C LEU A 311 4.63 2.59 19.37
N GLU A 312 5.63 2.15 20.13
CA GLU A 312 6.80 2.96 20.47
C GLU A 312 7.69 3.23 19.24
N MET A 313 7.81 2.25 18.34
CA MET A 313 8.55 2.38 17.08
C MET A 313 7.80 3.22 16.04
N ASN A 314 6.47 3.06 15.96
CA ASN A 314 5.61 3.82 15.07
C ASN A 314 4.26 4.09 15.73
N ALA A 315 4.08 5.32 16.24
CA ALA A 315 2.89 5.73 16.96
C ALA A 315 1.60 5.78 16.12
N ASP A 316 1.72 5.79 14.79
CA ASP A 316 0.62 5.83 13.83
C ASP A 316 0.33 4.46 13.19
N TYR A 317 0.92 3.38 13.71
CA TYR A 317 0.73 2.03 13.18
C TYR A 317 -0.68 1.47 13.48
N GLY A 318 -1.63 1.72 12.56
CA GLY A 318 -3.06 1.39 12.72
C GLY A 318 -3.35 -0.05 13.12
N ASP A 319 -2.72 -1.02 12.44
CA ASP A 319 -2.88 -2.45 12.72
C ASP A 319 -2.53 -2.81 14.17
N ALA A 320 -1.56 -2.12 14.78
CA ALA A 320 -1.17 -2.37 16.17
C ALA A 320 -2.29 -1.94 17.14
N TYR A 321 -2.97 -0.82 16.88
CA TYR A 321 -4.13 -0.40 17.68
C TYR A 321 -5.32 -1.36 17.52
N GLU A 322 -5.58 -1.85 16.30
CA GLU A 322 -6.64 -2.83 16.06
C GLU A 322 -6.39 -4.12 16.83
N LEU A 323 -5.17 -4.67 16.76
CA LEU A 323 -4.80 -5.89 17.47
C LEU A 323 -4.73 -5.66 18.98
N LEU A 324 -4.36 -4.47 19.45
CA LEU A 324 -4.39 -4.13 20.87
C LEU A 324 -5.82 -4.12 21.38
N ALA A 325 -6.74 -3.49 20.64
CA ALA A 325 -8.15 -3.50 21.00
C ALA A 325 -8.74 -4.92 21.02
N LEU A 326 -8.40 -5.76 20.03
CA LEU A 326 -8.79 -7.17 20.02
C LEU A 326 -8.21 -7.93 21.22
N THR A 327 -6.93 -7.71 21.54
CA THR A 327 -6.29 -8.29 22.72
C THR A 327 -7.06 -7.94 23.99
N GLU A 328 -7.40 -6.67 24.18
CA GLU A 328 -8.19 -6.24 25.35
C GLU A 328 -9.62 -6.78 25.33
N ALA A 329 -10.25 -6.87 24.16
CA ALA A 329 -11.61 -7.40 24.02
C ALA A 329 -11.72 -8.89 24.40
N PHE A 330 -10.64 -9.66 24.28
CA PHE A 330 -10.59 -11.07 24.65
C PHE A 330 -9.80 -11.36 25.93
N ALA A 331 -9.10 -10.40 26.52
CA ALA A 331 -8.43 -10.58 27.80
C ALA A 331 -9.43 -10.94 28.93
N ALA A 332 -9.04 -11.81 29.85
CA ALA A 332 -9.83 -12.08 31.05
C ALA A 332 -9.96 -10.81 31.91
N THR A 333 -8.87 -10.08 32.06
CA THR A 333 -8.82 -8.73 32.67
C THR A 333 -8.27 -7.71 31.68
N PRO A 334 -9.14 -6.92 31.02
CA PRO A 334 -8.72 -5.85 30.11
C PRO A 334 -7.96 -4.73 30.85
N ASP A 335 -6.91 -4.20 30.22
CA ASP A 335 -6.18 -3.04 30.70
C ASP A 335 -6.87 -1.75 30.23
N ILE A 336 -7.46 -1.02 31.17
CA ILE A 336 -8.21 0.22 30.90
C ILE A 336 -7.33 1.31 30.28
N ALA A 337 -6.03 1.37 30.59
CA ALA A 337 -5.13 2.34 29.97
C ALA A 337 -4.98 2.07 28.47
N ASN A 338 -4.86 0.80 28.09
CA ASN A 338 -4.83 0.38 26.68
C ASN A 338 -6.16 0.61 25.98
N VAL A 339 -7.29 0.30 26.63
CA VAL A 339 -8.63 0.59 26.09
C VAL A 339 -8.79 2.08 25.80
N ASN A 340 -8.41 2.95 26.73
CA ASN A 340 -8.47 4.39 26.53
C ASN A 340 -7.52 4.87 25.42
N ARG A 341 -6.34 4.24 25.29
CA ARG A 341 -5.38 4.53 24.21
C ARG A 341 -5.99 4.22 22.84
N VAL A 342 -6.53 3.02 22.64
CA VAL A 342 -7.14 2.63 21.34
C VAL A 342 -8.38 3.47 21.02
N GLN A 343 -9.19 3.82 22.01
CA GLN A 343 -10.37 4.67 21.81
C GLN A 343 -10.01 6.08 21.30
N ARG A 344 -8.93 6.69 21.81
CA ARG A 344 -8.48 8.01 21.35
C ARG A 344 -8.01 8.01 19.90
N GLN A 345 -7.48 6.87 19.42
CA GLN A 345 -6.97 6.76 18.06
C GLN A 345 -8.04 6.35 17.04
N ALA A 346 -9.22 5.90 17.48
CA ALA A 346 -10.25 5.33 16.61
C ALA A 346 -10.65 6.21 15.41
N GLY A 347 -10.67 7.53 15.56
CA GLY A 347 -10.99 8.46 14.46
C GLY A 347 -9.87 8.65 13.42
N LYS A 348 -8.68 8.12 13.65
CA LYS A 348 -7.51 8.23 12.76
C LYS A 348 -7.15 6.92 12.06
N ILE A 349 -7.78 5.81 12.43
CA ILE A 349 -7.50 4.51 11.81
C ILE A 349 -8.24 4.42 10.47
N GLU A 350 -7.49 4.20 9.39
CA GLU A 350 -8.04 4.12 8.03
C GLU A 350 -9.02 2.96 7.85
N ARG A 351 -8.77 1.83 8.50
CA ARG A 351 -9.57 0.59 8.40
C ARG A 351 -10.15 0.17 9.76
N PRO A 352 -11.09 0.93 10.35
CA PRO A 352 -11.48 0.77 11.74
C PRO A 352 -12.37 -0.46 12.01
N GLN A 353 -12.62 -1.35 11.05
CA GLN A 353 -13.63 -2.40 11.16
C GLN A 353 -13.39 -3.33 12.35
N ARG A 354 -12.15 -3.83 12.52
CA ARG A 354 -11.80 -4.72 13.63
C ARG A 354 -11.72 -3.96 14.95
N LEU A 355 -11.23 -2.72 14.93
CA LEU A 355 -11.21 -1.85 16.09
C LEU A 355 -12.62 -1.63 16.65
N LEU A 356 -13.56 -1.23 15.81
CA LEU A 356 -14.95 -0.96 16.22
C LEU A 356 -15.61 -2.23 16.77
N LEU A 357 -15.40 -3.38 16.13
CA LEU A 357 -15.88 -4.66 16.66
C LEU A 357 -15.30 -4.93 18.07
N ALA A 358 -13.99 -4.77 18.25
CA ALA A 358 -13.33 -4.99 19.53
C ALA A 358 -13.84 -4.04 20.63
N LEU A 359 -14.01 -2.76 20.30
CA LEU A 359 -14.59 -1.75 21.20
C LEU A 359 -16.05 -2.09 21.57
N ALA A 360 -16.85 -2.59 20.63
CA ALA A 360 -18.21 -3.03 20.91
C ALA A 360 -18.23 -4.25 21.85
N ILE A 361 -17.32 -5.23 21.66
CA ILE A 361 -17.16 -6.38 22.56
C ILE A 361 -16.82 -5.91 23.98
N LEU A 362 -15.88 -4.96 24.11
CA LEU A 362 -15.51 -4.38 25.41
C LEU A 362 -16.72 -3.73 26.11
N ARG A 363 -17.56 -2.98 25.37
CA ARG A 363 -18.77 -2.35 25.92
C ARG A 363 -19.80 -3.37 26.38
N TRP A 364 -20.01 -4.42 25.60
CA TRP A 364 -20.88 -5.54 25.99
C TRP A 364 -20.42 -6.18 27.31
N ARG A 365 -19.10 -6.42 27.47
CA ARG A 365 -18.56 -7.07 28.68
C ARG A 365 -18.74 -6.27 29.97
N VAL A 366 -18.79 -4.94 29.87
CA VAL A 366 -19.03 -4.06 31.03
C VAL A 366 -20.51 -3.71 31.22
N GLY A 367 -21.41 -4.31 30.43
CA GLY A 367 -22.86 -4.06 30.50
C GLY A 367 -23.30 -2.73 29.88
N ASP A 368 -22.44 -2.04 29.13
CA ASP A 368 -22.76 -0.80 28.45
C ASP A 368 -23.41 -1.07 27.09
N THR A 369 -24.65 -1.56 27.15
CA THR A 369 -25.39 -1.98 25.96
C THR A 369 -25.64 -0.84 24.97
N ALA A 370 -25.96 0.34 25.49
CA ALA A 370 -26.30 1.50 24.66
C ALA A 370 -25.11 1.95 23.80
N THR A 371 -23.90 2.02 24.38
CA THR A 371 -22.70 2.38 23.64
C THR A 371 -22.28 1.26 22.70
N GLY A 372 -22.38 -0.01 23.12
CA GLY A 372 -22.09 -1.16 22.26
C GLY A 372 -22.91 -1.16 20.96
N LEU A 373 -24.22 -0.94 21.05
CA LEU A 373 -25.11 -0.87 19.88
C LEU A 373 -24.78 0.32 18.96
N LYS A 374 -24.44 1.49 19.52
CA LYS A 374 -24.01 2.67 18.73
C LYS A 374 -22.72 2.38 17.95
N ILE A 375 -21.75 1.70 18.56
CA ILE A 375 -20.50 1.33 17.87
C ILE A 375 -20.78 0.33 16.74
N LEU A 376 -21.67 -0.65 16.97
CA LEU A 376 -22.06 -1.59 15.92
C LEU A 376 -22.78 -0.90 14.75
N GLN A 377 -23.61 0.11 15.04
CA GLN A 377 -24.23 0.91 13.98
C GLN A 377 -23.20 1.71 13.18
N ALA A 378 -22.17 2.26 13.84
CA ALA A 378 -21.07 2.92 13.16
C ALA A 378 -20.27 1.94 12.27
N LEU A 379 -20.02 0.72 12.76
CA LEU A 379 -19.34 -0.33 12.00
C LEU A 379 -20.08 -0.69 10.69
N GLU A 380 -21.42 -0.70 10.69
CA GLU A 380 -22.21 -0.96 9.47
C GLU A 380 -22.09 0.12 8.40
N GLN A 381 -21.72 1.34 8.78
CA GLN A 381 -21.49 2.43 7.83
C GLN A 381 -20.08 2.39 7.22
N VAL A 382 -19.18 1.56 7.75
CA VAL A 382 -17.83 1.42 7.21
C VAL A 382 -17.88 0.59 5.93
N PRO A 383 -17.29 1.05 4.81
CA PRO A 383 -17.25 0.26 3.59
C PRO A 383 -16.39 -1.00 3.75
N ALA A 384 -16.70 -2.03 2.94
CA ALA A 384 -15.91 -3.26 2.79
C ALA A 384 -15.63 -4.01 4.12
N VAL A 385 -16.62 -4.12 5.01
CA VAL A 385 -16.47 -4.89 6.26
C VAL A 385 -16.20 -6.37 5.96
N PRO A 386 -15.12 -6.98 6.50
CA PRO A 386 -14.83 -8.40 6.27
C PRO A 386 -15.95 -9.34 6.74
N PRO A 387 -16.25 -10.44 6.05
CA PRO A 387 -17.34 -11.37 6.42
C PRO A 387 -17.24 -11.90 7.85
N THR A 388 -16.02 -12.16 8.34
CA THR A 388 -15.78 -12.60 9.73
C THR A 388 -16.17 -11.53 10.74
N VAL A 389 -15.86 -10.26 10.46
CA VAL A 389 -16.23 -9.11 11.30
C VAL A 389 -17.75 -8.90 11.27
N GLN A 390 -18.38 -8.98 10.09
CA GLN A 390 -19.84 -8.91 9.96
C GLN A 390 -20.55 -9.99 10.78
N THR A 391 -20.09 -11.23 10.68
CA THR A 391 -20.68 -12.36 11.40
C THR A 391 -20.58 -12.18 12.91
N MET A 392 -19.41 -11.75 13.41
CA MET A 392 -19.22 -11.46 14.83
C MET A 392 -20.07 -10.27 15.30
N ALA A 393 -20.18 -9.21 14.50
CA ALA A 393 -21.01 -8.04 14.79
C ALA A 393 -22.49 -8.42 14.93
N LEU A 394 -23.01 -9.30 14.06
CA LEU A 394 -24.37 -9.83 14.15
C LEU A 394 -24.61 -10.63 15.43
N LYS A 395 -23.69 -11.55 15.78
CA LYS A 395 -23.76 -12.31 17.03
C LYS A 395 -23.73 -11.39 18.25
N LEU A 396 -22.86 -10.39 18.23
CA LEU A 396 -22.73 -9.43 19.33
C LEU A 396 -23.98 -8.56 19.47
N ARG A 397 -24.59 -8.12 18.35
CA ARG A 397 -25.86 -7.38 18.36
C ARG A 397 -26.96 -8.19 19.05
N TYR A 398 -27.09 -9.48 18.72
CA TYR A 398 -28.05 -10.36 19.37
C TYR A 398 -27.82 -10.44 20.89
N ARG A 399 -26.56 -10.54 21.35
CA ARG A 399 -26.17 -10.56 22.77
C ARG A 399 -26.34 -9.23 23.51
N LEU A 400 -26.45 -8.12 22.78
CA LEU A 400 -26.69 -6.79 23.35
C LEU A 400 -28.18 -6.50 23.50
N GLN A 401 -29.01 -7.12 22.65
CA GLN A 401 -30.47 -6.93 22.65
C GLN A 401 -31.20 -7.88 23.59
N ASN A 402 -30.56 -8.99 23.99
CA ASN A 402 -31.06 -10.00 24.92
C ASN A 402 -30.05 -10.18 26.05
#